data_AF-A0A9D6L1X1-F1
#
_entry.id   AF-A0A9D6L1X1-F1
#
_cell.length_a   1.000
_cell.length_b   1.000
_cell.length_c   1.000
_cell.angle_alpha   90.00
_cell.angle_beta   90.00
_cell.angle_gamma   90.00
#
_symmetry.space_group_name_H-M   'P 1'
#
loop_
_entity.id
_entity.type
_entity.pdbx_description
1 polymer ?
#
loop_
_entity_poly.entity_id
_entity_poly.type
_entity_poly.pdbx_seq_one_letter_code
_entity_poly.pdbx_strand_id
1 'polypeptide(L)'
;MRRWTSRFLLPAAVALAAISSGCGGGGNSGGGGGAKVQVTVSPQATIVTLNSTQQFAAAVTGASTVAIAATNGAVRATNVVTITTSSAHGFAVGHVVTVSGVTDSSFSGTFIIVSVPTATTFTYAQTAADATSGGGTVANISVNWFVSDVQGGNSTVGTITTTGLYTAPDALPPPATATITSTGVARASNVVTITTSAAHNFVVNQLVIIAGVTDSSFNGSFVIATVPTTTTTFTYAQSGSNATSGSGTVTSYAVKIKAVSVADSSFNGTFTIASVPTTASFTYAQT
;
A
#
# COMPACT_ATOMS: atom_id res chain seq x y z
N MET A 1 62.14 -17.82 33.60
CA MET A 1 61.88 -17.71 35.05
C MET A 1 61.77 -16.25 35.44
N ARG A 2 60.87 -15.96 36.38
CA ARG A 2 60.37 -14.66 36.85
C ARG A 2 61.45 -13.56 37.04
N ARG A 3 61.08 -12.31 36.73
CA ARG A 3 60.90 -11.19 37.70
C ARG A 3 61.03 -9.86 36.96
N TRP A 4 59.98 -9.04 36.95
CA TRP A 4 60.09 -7.58 36.93
C TRP A 4 59.12 -7.01 37.95
N THR A 5 59.63 -6.05 38.71
CA THR A 5 59.16 -5.53 39.98
C THR A 5 58.28 -4.29 39.78
N SER A 6 57.20 -4.18 40.55
CA SER A 6 56.92 -3.13 41.55
C SER A 6 56.44 -1.76 41.04
N ARG A 7 55.26 -1.33 41.54
CA ARG A 7 55.10 -0.20 42.47
C ARG A 7 53.64 0.24 42.58
N PHE A 8 53.09 0.10 43.78
CA PHE A 8 51.91 0.78 44.31
C PHE A 8 52.29 2.22 44.71
N LEU A 9 51.39 3.20 44.48
CA LEU A 9 51.23 4.46 45.24
C LEU A 9 49.96 5.21 44.77
N LEU A 10 48.96 5.33 45.65
CA LEU A 10 47.93 6.39 45.71
C LEU A 10 48.42 7.47 46.72
N PRO A 11 47.74 8.62 47.00
CA PRO A 11 46.55 9.28 46.42
C PRO A 11 46.73 10.81 46.17
N ALA A 12 45.73 11.52 45.63
CA ALA A 12 45.41 12.91 46.02
C ALA A 12 44.07 13.38 45.42
N ALA A 13 43.20 13.90 46.28
CA ALA A 13 41.95 14.59 45.94
C ALA A 13 42.02 16.01 46.51
N VAL A 14 41.73 17.05 45.72
CA VAL A 14 41.32 18.39 46.23
C VAL A 14 40.46 19.16 45.19
N ALA A 15 39.24 19.49 45.65
CA ALA A 15 38.39 20.68 45.47
C ALA A 15 38.11 21.38 44.11
N LEU A 16 36.83 21.28 43.71
CA LEU A 16 35.79 22.32 43.71
C LEU A 16 36.12 23.76 43.21
N ALA A 17 35.54 24.13 42.06
CA ALA A 17 35.11 25.51 41.77
C ALA A 17 33.83 25.48 40.90
N ALA A 18 32.74 26.02 41.44
CA ALA A 18 31.48 26.23 40.76
C ALA A 18 31.47 27.59 40.06
N ILE A 19 31.00 27.64 38.80
CA ILE A 19 30.49 28.86 38.16
C ILE A 19 29.22 28.48 37.40
N SER A 20 28.26 29.39 37.47
CA SER A 20 26.82 29.26 37.31
C SER A 20 26.28 29.14 35.88
N SER A 21 25.07 28.57 35.80
CA SER A 21 23.98 28.94 34.89
C SER A 21 24.26 28.94 33.38
N GLY A 22 24.07 27.79 32.76
CA GLY A 22 23.69 27.66 31.36
C GLY A 22 22.41 26.84 31.26
N CYS A 23 21.25 27.52 31.30
CA CYS A 23 19.99 26.94 30.83
C CYS A 23 20.16 26.62 29.34
N GLY A 24 20.10 25.34 29.00
CA GLY A 24 20.26 24.85 27.63
C GLY A 24 19.44 23.59 27.46
N GLY A 25 18.13 23.69 27.70
CA GLY A 25 17.16 22.65 27.41
C GLY A 25 17.07 22.41 25.91
N GLY A 26 17.85 21.44 25.42
CA GLY A 26 17.69 20.87 24.09
C GLY A 26 16.76 19.66 24.18
N GLY A 27 15.46 19.91 24.24
CA GLY A 27 14.46 18.87 24.06
C GLY A 27 14.65 18.24 22.69
N ASN A 28 15.06 16.98 22.67
CA ASN A 28 14.96 16.16 21.47
C ASN A 28 13.48 15.83 21.26
N SER A 29 12.73 16.81 20.75
CA SER A 29 11.39 16.60 20.24
C SER A 29 11.52 15.64 19.07
N GLY A 30 11.29 14.36 19.35
CA GLY A 30 11.07 13.36 18.34
C GLY A 30 10.05 13.93 17.36
N GLY A 31 10.47 14.10 16.12
CA GLY A 31 9.59 14.43 15.02
C GLY A 31 8.60 13.30 14.88
N GLY A 32 7.49 13.39 15.61
CA GLY A 32 6.30 12.60 15.41
C GLY A 32 5.72 13.01 14.07
N GLY A 33 6.28 12.49 12.98
CA GLY A 33 5.58 12.42 11.72
C GLY A 33 4.29 11.66 12.00
N GLY A 34 3.15 12.35 12.01
CA GLY A 34 1.86 11.71 12.12
C GLY A 34 1.81 10.54 11.14
N ALA A 35 1.31 9.39 11.61
CA ALA A 35 1.28 8.17 10.81
C ALA A 35 0.62 8.48 9.47
N LYS A 36 1.39 8.40 8.38
CA LYS A 36 0.89 8.70 7.03
C LYS A 36 -0.07 7.60 6.62
N VAL A 37 -1.22 7.95 6.04
CA VAL A 37 -2.16 6.96 5.50
C VAL A 37 -1.49 6.16 4.39
N GLN A 38 -1.47 4.84 4.51
CA GLN A 38 -0.96 3.94 3.46
C GLN A 38 -2.03 2.94 3.06
N VAL A 39 -2.06 2.59 1.77
CA VAL A 39 -2.96 1.59 1.21
C VAL A 39 -2.14 0.52 0.51
N THR A 40 -2.35 -0.75 0.87
CA THR A 40 -1.78 -1.90 0.15
C THR A 40 -2.91 -2.75 -0.41
N VAL A 41 -2.67 -3.37 -1.57
CA VAL A 41 -3.64 -4.23 -2.27
C VAL A 41 -3.06 -5.63 -2.40
N SER A 42 -3.88 -6.65 -2.12
CA SER A 42 -3.53 -8.07 -2.23
C SER A 42 -4.59 -8.84 -3.03
N PRO A 43 -4.24 -9.78 -3.91
CA PRO A 43 -2.86 -10.09 -4.34
C PRO A 43 -2.24 -8.92 -5.12
N GLN A 44 -0.91 -8.81 -5.10
CA GLN A 44 -0.18 -7.73 -5.81
C GLN A 44 -0.22 -7.91 -7.34
N ALA A 45 -0.22 -9.17 -7.80
CA ALA A 45 -0.40 -9.56 -9.19
C ALA A 45 -1.08 -10.92 -9.24
N THR A 46 -2.02 -11.09 -10.17
CA THR A 46 -2.68 -12.38 -10.42
C THR A 46 -3.14 -12.44 -11.87
N ILE A 47 -3.36 -13.65 -12.39
CA ILE A 47 -3.96 -13.87 -13.70
C ILE A 47 -5.45 -14.07 -13.49
N VAL A 48 -6.26 -13.27 -14.16
CA VAL A 48 -7.72 -13.41 -14.17
C VAL A 48 -8.14 -13.75 -15.59
N THR A 49 -8.76 -14.92 -15.76
CA THR A 49 -9.33 -15.34 -17.04
C THR A 49 -10.54 -14.47 -17.40
N LEU A 50 -10.81 -14.30 -18.69
CA LEU A 50 -11.98 -13.56 -19.17
C LEU A 50 -13.27 -14.06 -18.51
N ASN A 51 -14.21 -13.14 -18.26
CA ASN A 51 -15.48 -13.42 -17.57
C ASN A 51 -15.35 -14.04 -16.17
N SER A 52 -14.15 -14.10 -15.60
CA SER A 52 -13.92 -14.64 -14.25
C SER A 52 -13.77 -13.53 -13.24
N THR A 53 -13.97 -13.88 -11.97
CA THR A 53 -13.86 -12.93 -10.85
C THR A 53 -12.61 -13.18 -10.02
N GLN A 54 -12.01 -12.11 -9.49
CA GLN A 54 -10.92 -12.15 -8.52
C GLN A 54 -11.20 -11.20 -7.37
N GLN A 55 -11.11 -11.70 -6.14
CA GLN A 55 -11.17 -10.86 -4.95
C GLN A 55 -9.83 -10.16 -4.72
N PHE A 56 -9.86 -8.84 -4.61
CA PHE A 56 -8.77 -8.02 -4.09
C PHE A 56 -9.12 -7.51 -2.70
N ALA A 57 -8.17 -7.52 -1.79
CA ALA A 57 -8.29 -6.92 -0.47
C ALA A 57 -7.42 -5.67 -0.39
N ALA A 58 -7.93 -4.61 0.24
CA ALA A 58 -7.16 -3.43 0.57
C ALA A 58 -6.91 -3.40 2.08
N ALA A 59 -5.69 -3.10 2.50
CA ALA A 59 -5.37 -2.78 3.88
C ALA A 59 -5.00 -1.29 3.97
N VAL A 60 -5.67 -0.58 4.86
CA VAL A 60 -5.42 0.84 5.14
C VAL A 60 -4.77 0.96 6.51
N THR A 61 -3.60 1.59 6.58
CA THR A 61 -2.89 1.89 7.83
C THR A 61 -2.68 3.40 7.97
N GLY A 62 -2.43 3.88 9.19
CA GLY A 62 -2.21 5.31 9.45
C GLY A 62 -3.46 6.19 9.31
N ALA A 63 -4.66 5.61 9.18
CA ALA A 63 -5.91 6.36 9.17
C ALA A 63 -6.13 7.05 10.53
N SER A 64 -6.59 8.31 10.49
CA SER A 64 -6.98 9.05 11.69
C SER A 64 -8.06 8.31 12.48
N THR A 65 -7.88 8.28 13.80
CA THR A 65 -8.81 7.60 14.71
C THR A 65 -9.68 8.62 15.43
N VAL A 66 -10.91 8.19 15.73
CA VAL A 66 -11.83 8.89 16.62
C VAL A 66 -11.96 8.08 17.90
N ALA A 67 -11.88 8.73 19.07
CA ALA A 67 -12.00 8.04 20.35
C ALA A 67 -13.44 7.59 20.62
N ILE A 68 -13.58 6.40 21.17
CA ILE A 68 -14.84 5.85 21.65
C ILE A 68 -15.04 6.29 23.10
N ALA A 69 -16.25 6.67 23.49
CA ALA A 69 -16.55 7.10 24.86
C ALA A 69 -16.12 6.04 25.88
N ALA A 70 -15.51 6.46 26.99
CA ALA A 70 -14.97 5.54 27.99
C ALA A 70 -16.06 4.70 28.68
N THR A 71 -17.22 5.29 28.93
CA THR A 71 -18.38 4.66 29.53
C THR A 71 -19.48 4.53 28.50
N ASN A 72 -20.03 3.32 28.34
CA ASN A 72 -21.11 3.00 27.40
C ASN A 72 -20.82 3.40 25.94
N GLY A 73 -19.55 3.51 25.58
CA GLY A 73 -19.13 3.84 24.21
C GLY A 73 -19.31 2.71 23.23
N ALA A 74 -19.46 1.47 23.69
CA ALA A 74 -19.78 0.31 22.86
C ALA A 74 -20.89 -0.51 23.54
N VAL A 75 -22.06 -0.57 22.93
CA VAL A 75 -23.23 -1.27 23.47
C VAL A 75 -23.74 -2.25 22.44
N ARG A 76 -23.77 -3.54 22.77
CA ARG A 76 -24.35 -4.59 21.94
C ARG A 76 -25.71 -4.98 22.53
N ALA A 77 -26.75 -4.85 21.72
CA ALA A 77 -28.10 -5.28 22.04
C ALA A 77 -28.72 -5.98 20.83
N THR A 78 -29.23 -7.19 20.99
CA THR A 78 -29.92 -7.94 19.91
C THR A 78 -29.07 -8.07 18.64
N ASN A 79 -27.78 -8.40 18.81
CA ASN A 79 -26.79 -8.52 17.73
C ASN A 79 -26.46 -7.23 16.95
N VAL A 80 -26.85 -6.06 17.46
CA VAL A 80 -26.48 -4.76 16.92
C VAL A 80 -25.58 -4.04 17.92
N VAL A 81 -24.41 -3.61 17.47
CA VAL A 81 -23.53 -2.74 18.26
C VAL A 81 -23.82 -1.30 17.91
N THR A 82 -24.04 -0.47 18.93
CA THR A 82 -23.99 0.99 18.84
C THR A 82 -22.65 1.46 19.41
N ILE A 83 -21.89 2.19 18.59
CA ILE A 83 -20.69 2.90 19.04
C ILE A 83 -21.06 4.36 19.28
N THR A 84 -20.65 4.89 20.43
CA THR A 84 -20.69 6.31 20.75
C THR A 84 -19.28 6.87 20.79
N THR A 85 -18.95 7.78 19.89
CA THR A 85 -17.66 8.47 19.84
C THR A 85 -17.67 9.73 20.73
N SER A 86 -16.50 10.15 21.20
CA SER A 86 -16.36 11.35 22.04
C SER A 86 -16.44 12.66 21.26
N SER A 87 -16.33 12.61 19.94
CA SER A 87 -16.47 13.74 19.02
C SER A 87 -17.19 13.30 17.73
N ALA A 88 -17.60 14.28 16.91
CA ALA A 88 -18.24 14.00 15.65
C ALA A 88 -17.32 13.19 14.72
N HIS A 89 -17.79 12.07 14.19
CA HIS A 89 -16.92 11.10 13.51
C HIS A 89 -16.86 11.25 11.99
N GLY A 90 -17.82 11.94 11.37
CA GLY A 90 -17.87 12.12 9.90
C GLY A 90 -18.11 10.86 9.06
N PHE A 91 -18.21 9.68 9.68
CA PHE A 91 -18.56 8.42 9.01
C PHE A 91 -19.99 8.42 8.43
N ALA A 92 -20.18 7.58 7.41
CA ALA A 92 -21.44 7.36 6.72
C ALA A 92 -21.79 5.86 6.65
N VAL A 93 -23.05 5.55 6.35
CA VAL A 93 -23.51 4.17 6.08
C VAL A 93 -22.70 3.57 4.93
N GLY A 94 -22.31 2.30 5.06
CA GLY A 94 -21.50 1.57 4.08
C GLY A 94 -19.99 1.75 4.25
N HIS A 95 -19.52 2.69 5.08
CA HIS A 95 -18.09 2.74 5.41
C HIS A 95 -17.66 1.48 6.15
N VAL A 96 -16.46 1.00 5.83
CA VAL A 96 -15.73 -0.01 6.57
C VAL A 96 -14.90 0.67 7.64
N VAL A 97 -15.04 0.24 8.89
CA VAL A 97 -14.30 0.76 10.03
C VAL A 97 -13.54 -0.34 10.77
N THR A 98 -12.40 0.03 11.35
CA THR A 98 -11.72 -0.79 12.35
C THR A 98 -12.00 -0.23 13.73
N VAL A 99 -12.56 -1.06 14.61
CA VAL A 99 -12.73 -0.79 16.04
C VAL A 99 -11.62 -1.50 16.80
N SER A 100 -10.92 -0.78 17.68
CA SER A 100 -9.77 -1.32 18.41
C SER A 100 -9.64 -0.70 19.80
N GLY A 101 -9.13 -1.47 20.75
CA GLY A 101 -8.83 -1.01 22.10
C GLY A 101 -10.06 -0.78 22.99
N VAL A 102 -11.23 -1.30 22.60
CA VAL A 102 -12.39 -1.37 23.50
C VAL A 102 -12.05 -2.30 24.65
N THR A 103 -12.42 -1.93 25.88
CA THR A 103 -12.06 -2.69 27.09
C THR A 103 -12.54 -4.14 27.02
N ASP A 104 -13.78 -4.35 26.58
CA ASP A 104 -14.25 -5.66 26.13
C ASP A 104 -13.78 -5.87 24.68
N SER A 105 -12.77 -6.74 24.52
CA SER A 105 -12.16 -7.01 23.23
C SER A 105 -13.10 -7.65 22.22
N SER A 106 -14.26 -8.18 22.65
CA SER A 106 -15.28 -8.72 21.74
C SER A 106 -15.82 -7.66 20.77
N PHE A 107 -15.75 -6.37 21.11
CA PHE A 107 -16.18 -5.27 20.23
C PHE A 107 -15.12 -4.86 19.19
N SER A 108 -13.89 -5.39 19.27
CA SER A 108 -12.82 -5.04 18.35
C SER A 108 -12.89 -5.86 17.06
N GLY A 109 -12.54 -5.26 15.93
CA GLY A 109 -12.61 -5.91 14.62
C GLY A 109 -12.85 -4.93 13.48
N THR A 110 -13.10 -5.47 12.29
CA THR A 110 -13.46 -4.71 11.10
C THR A 110 -14.93 -4.91 10.79
N PHE A 111 -15.67 -3.80 10.65
CA PHE A 111 -17.13 -3.83 10.51
C PHE A 111 -17.60 -2.84 9.43
N ILE A 112 -18.74 -3.14 8.84
CA ILE A 112 -19.43 -2.23 7.92
C ILE A 112 -20.49 -1.47 8.72
N ILE A 113 -20.49 -0.14 8.62
CA ILE A 113 -21.50 0.71 9.24
C ILE A 113 -22.84 0.49 8.54
N VAL A 114 -23.87 0.15 9.30
CA VAL A 114 -25.23 -0.08 8.80
C VAL A 114 -26.18 1.09 9.08
N SER A 115 -25.89 1.91 10.10
CA SER A 115 -26.64 3.15 10.36
C SER A 115 -25.77 4.21 11.04
N VAL A 116 -26.13 5.48 10.86
CA VAL A 116 -25.49 6.64 11.52
C VAL A 116 -26.60 7.49 12.14
N PRO A 117 -27.10 7.15 13.35
CA PRO A 117 -28.23 7.86 13.95
C PRO A 117 -27.93 9.31 14.32
N THR A 118 -26.69 9.62 14.71
CA THR A 118 -26.24 10.97 15.06
C THR A 118 -24.81 11.23 14.55
N ALA A 119 -24.32 12.46 14.68
CA ALA A 119 -22.93 12.79 14.33
C ALA A 119 -21.86 12.07 15.19
N THR A 120 -22.26 11.52 16.34
CA THR A 120 -21.39 10.83 17.31
C THR A 120 -21.78 9.38 17.55
N THR A 121 -22.75 8.84 16.79
CA THR A 121 -23.18 7.46 16.94
C THR A 121 -23.34 6.78 15.59
N PHE A 122 -22.89 5.54 15.53
CA PHE A 122 -23.11 4.65 14.38
C PHE A 122 -23.31 3.23 14.86
N THR A 123 -23.88 2.38 14.00
CA THR A 123 -24.11 0.98 14.33
C THR A 123 -23.53 0.02 13.31
N TYR A 124 -23.23 -1.19 13.75
CA TYR A 124 -22.88 -2.34 12.92
C TYR A 124 -23.46 -3.64 13.50
N ALA A 125 -23.58 -4.67 12.68
CA ALA A 125 -24.05 -5.98 13.11
C ALA A 125 -22.90 -6.81 13.73
N GLN A 126 -23.17 -7.46 14.86
CA GLN A 126 -22.25 -8.40 15.50
C GLN A 126 -23.05 -9.42 16.31
N THR A 127 -23.00 -10.70 15.91
CA THR A 127 -23.73 -11.77 16.61
C THR A 127 -22.94 -12.24 17.84
N ALA A 128 -23.39 -11.86 19.03
CA ALA A 128 -22.81 -12.24 20.32
C ALA A 128 -23.77 -11.86 21.46
N ALA A 129 -23.51 -12.35 22.68
CA ALA A 129 -24.30 -12.00 23.86
C ALA A 129 -24.34 -10.48 24.10
N ASP A 130 -25.46 -9.96 24.61
CA ASP A 130 -25.58 -8.53 24.91
C ASP A 130 -24.52 -8.09 25.94
N ALA A 131 -23.93 -6.93 25.71
CA ALA A 131 -22.83 -6.41 26.52
C ALA A 131 -22.73 -4.88 26.43
N THR A 132 -22.11 -4.27 27.44
CA THR A 132 -21.79 -2.85 27.45
C THR A 132 -20.33 -2.65 27.84
N SER A 133 -19.63 -1.81 27.09
CA SER A 133 -18.23 -1.48 27.29
C SER A 133 -17.95 -0.06 26.82
N GLY A 134 -16.67 0.28 26.70
CA GLY A 134 -16.21 1.57 26.21
C GLY A 134 -14.69 1.67 26.20
N GLY A 135 -14.23 2.86 25.86
CA GLY A 135 -12.83 3.13 25.55
C GLY A 135 -12.44 2.60 24.18
N GLY A 136 -11.20 2.89 23.79
CA GLY A 136 -10.66 2.53 22.49
C GLY A 136 -10.89 3.59 21.42
N THR A 137 -10.76 3.16 20.17
CA THR A 137 -10.76 4.02 18.99
C THR A 137 -11.43 3.34 17.81
N VAL A 138 -11.88 4.16 16.87
CA VAL A 138 -12.40 3.72 15.58
C VAL A 138 -11.73 4.51 14.45
N ALA A 139 -11.37 3.83 13.36
CA ALA A 139 -10.88 4.45 12.14
C ALA A 139 -11.69 4.00 10.93
N ASN A 140 -11.93 4.91 9.98
CA ASN A 140 -12.46 4.57 8.66
C ASN A 140 -11.32 4.00 7.80
N ILE A 141 -11.52 2.81 7.24
CA ILE A 141 -10.57 2.11 6.37
C ILE A 141 -11.18 1.80 5.00
N SER A 142 -12.25 2.51 4.64
CA SER A 142 -12.91 2.37 3.33
C SER A 142 -11.96 2.79 2.21
N VAL A 143 -12.11 2.18 1.05
CA VAL A 143 -11.37 2.54 -0.17
C VAL A 143 -12.32 2.68 -1.36
N ASN A 144 -11.95 3.58 -2.26
CA ASN A 144 -12.48 3.62 -3.61
C ASN A 144 -11.63 2.74 -4.51
N TRP A 145 -12.25 1.79 -5.18
CA TRP A 145 -11.58 0.89 -6.13
C TRP A 145 -11.61 1.45 -7.55
N PHE A 146 -10.51 1.26 -8.26
CA PHE A 146 -10.32 1.69 -9.64
C PHE A 146 -9.76 0.53 -10.47
N VAL A 147 -10.25 0.44 -11.70
CA VAL A 147 -9.75 -0.47 -12.74
C VAL A 147 -9.20 0.38 -13.87
N SER A 148 -7.90 0.27 -14.14
CA SER A 148 -7.18 1.10 -15.11
C SER A 148 -7.49 2.59 -14.95
N ASP A 149 -7.43 3.06 -13.69
CA ASP A 149 -7.69 4.44 -13.28
C ASP A 149 -9.14 4.95 -13.46
N VAL A 150 -10.09 4.08 -13.82
CA VAL A 150 -11.54 4.35 -13.80
C VAL A 150 -12.17 3.82 -12.51
N GLN A 151 -12.82 4.67 -11.71
CA GLN A 151 -13.48 4.24 -10.46
C GLN A 151 -14.56 3.21 -10.77
N GLY A 152 -14.54 2.06 -10.09
CA GLY A 152 -15.44 0.93 -10.36
C GLY A 152 -15.20 0.19 -11.69
N GLY A 153 -14.39 0.74 -12.60
CA GLY A 153 -14.10 0.16 -13.91
C GLY A 153 -15.20 0.36 -14.95
N ASN A 154 -15.12 -0.40 -16.05
CA ASN A 154 -16.08 -0.37 -17.16
C ASN A 154 -16.05 -1.69 -17.95
N SER A 155 -16.87 -1.82 -19.00
CA SER A 155 -16.95 -3.03 -19.83
C SER A 155 -15.65 -3.37 -20.59
N THR A 156 -14.76 -2.40 -20.81
CA THR A 156 -13.54 -2.58 -21.61
C THR A 156 -12.36 -3.08 -20.78
N VAL A 157 -12.27 -2.65 -19.52
CA VAL A 157 -11.17 -3.05 -18.60
C VAL A 157 -11.63 -3.96 -17.47
N GLY A 158 -12.93 -4.28 -17.42
CA GLY A 158 -13.56 -4.99 -16.31
C GLY A 158 -14.08 -4.05 -15.23
N THR A 159 -14.91 -4.59 -14.34
CA THR A 159 -15.56 -3.86 -13.25
C THR A 159 -15.11 -4.37 -11.90
N ILE A 160 -15.08 -3.51 -10.87
CA ILE A 160 -14.73 -3.89 -9.49
C ILE A 160 -15.77 -3.35 -8.50
N THR A 161 -16.20 -4.19 -7.56
CA THR A 161 -17.14 -3.78 -6.51
C THR A 161 -16.46 -2.91 -5.44
N THR A 162 -17.25 -2.26 -4.60
CA THR A 162 -16.75 -1.53 -3.41
C THR A 162 -16.05 -2.43 -2.41
N THR A 163 -16.35 -3.73 -2.42
CA THR A 163 -15.68 -4.75 -1.61
C THR A 163 -14.45 -5.36 -2.27
N GLY A 164 -14.05 -4.90 -3.46
CA GLY A 164 -12.83 -5.34 -4.15
C GLY A 164 -12.99 -6.59 -5.02
N LEU A 165 -14.21 -7.03 -5.33
CA LEU A 165 -14.43 -8.13 -6.26
C LEU A 165 -14.33 -7.62 -7.70
N TYR A 166 -13.22 -7.92 -8.36
CA TYR A 166 -13.00 -7.60 -9.77
C TYR A 166 -13.63 -8.67 -10.67
N THR A 167 -14.26 -8.25 -11.77
CA THR A 167 -14.78 -9.10 -12.84
C THR A 167 -14.08 -8.71 -14.14
N ALA A 168 -13.35 -9.65 -14.74
CA ALA A 168 -12.69 -9.43 -16.02
C ALA A 168 -13.72 -9.24 -17.15
N PRO A 169 -13.40 -8.41 -18.16
CA PRO A 169 -14.28 -8.20 -19.29
C PRO A 169 -14.45 -9.49 -20.12
N ASP A 170 -15.40 -9.47 -21.05
CA ASP A 170 -15.69 -10.57 -21.98
C ASP A 170 -14.70 -10.63 -23.15
N ALA A 171 -14.13 -9.48 -23.50
CA ALA A 171 -13.03 -9.33 -24.45
C ALA A 171 -11.88 -8.53 -23.82
N LEU A 172 -10.65 -8.85 -24.21
CA LEU A 172 -9.49 -8.09 -23.78
C LEU A 172 -9.52 -6.69 -24.43
N PRO A 173 -9.18 -5.62 -23.69
CA PRO A 173 -8.95 -4.31 -24.29
C PRO A 173 -7.80 -4.38 -25.31
N PRO A 174 -7.71 -3.42 -26.26
CA PRO A 174 -6.53 -3.33 -27.14
C PRO A 174 -5.25 -3.35 -26.29
N PRO A 175 -4.27 -4.23 -26.60
CA PRO A 175 -3.11 -4.40 -25.74
C PRO A 175 -2.27 -3.13 -25.72
N ALA A 176 -1.75 -2.78 -24.54
CA ALA A 176 -0.63 -1.84 -24.47
C ALA A 176 0.55 -2.47 -25.22
N THR A 177 0.99 -1.80 -26.29
CA THR A 177 2.06 -2.30 -27.16
C THR A 177 3.27 -1.38 -27.07
N ALA A 178 4.42 -1.94 -26.70
CA ALA A 178 5.71 -1.26 -26.78
C ALA A 178 6.54 -1.89 -27.90
N THR A 179 7.30 -1.08 -28.64
CA THR A 179 8.18 -1.58 -29.71
C THR A 179 9.58 -1.78 -29.18
N ILE A 180 10.17 -2.95 -29.44
CA ILE A 180 11.55 -3.30 -29.07
C ILE A 180 12.50 -2.64 -30.06
N THR A 181 13.62 -2.09 -29.59
CA THR A 181 14.63 -1.50 -30.49
C THR A 181 15.32 -2.58 -31.33
N SER A 182 15.96 -2.19 -32.44
CA SER A 182 16.61 -3.13 -33.37
C SER A 182 17.71 -4.01 -32.74
N THR A 183 18.26 -3.59 -31.60
CA THR A 183 19.22 -4.36 -30.78
C THR A 183 18.74 -4.50 -29.33
N GLY A 184 17.42 -4.42 -29.13
CA GLY A 184 16.81 -4.28 -27.81
C GLY A 184 16.62 -5.57 -27.03
N VAL A 185 17.24 -6.69 -27.43
CA VAL A 185 17.10 -7.96 -26.73
C VAL A 185 18.47 -8.54 -26.42
N ALA A 186 18.72 -8.87 -25.16
CA ALA A 186 19.96 -9.51 -24.74
C ALA A 186 19.70 -10.57 -23.67
N ARG A 187 20.13 -11.82 -23.90
CA ARG A 187 20.18 -12.87 -22.88
C ARG A 187 21.58 -12.98 -22.32
N ALA A 188 21.72 -12.87 -21.01
CA ALA A 188 22.95 -13.14 -20.28
C ALA A 188 22.63 -13.95 -19.02
N SER A 189 23.27 -15.11 -18.85
CA SER A 189 23.10 -15.96 -17.65
C SER A 189 21.63 -16.28 -17.34
N ASN A 190 20.87 -16.69 -18.37
CA ASN A 190 19.44 -17.01 -18.31
C ASN A 190 18.49 -15.84 -17.93
N VAL A 191 18.98 -14.60 -17.97
CA VAL A 191 18.16 -13.39 -17.83
C VAL A 191 18.12 -12.67 -19.17
N VAL A 192 16.92 -12.38 -19.65
CA VAL A 192 16.72 -11.55 -20.83
C VAL A 192 16.42 -10.13 -20.40
N THR A 193 17.16 -9.18 -20.96
CA THR A 193 16.86 -7.75 -20.90
C THR A 193 16.19 -7.34 -22.20
N ILE A 194 15.04 -6.67 -22.08
CA ILE A 194 14.35 -6.00 -23.18
C ILE A 194 14.56 -4.49 -23.05
N THR A 195 14.90 -3.86 -24.16
CA THR A 195 14.97 -2.41 -24.35
C THR A 195 13.93 -2.01 -25.39
N THR A 196 12.98 -1.20 -24.95
CA THR A 196 11.93 -0.63 -25.78
C THR A 196 12.35 0.73 -26.31
N SER A 197 11.73 1.14 -27.42
CA SER A 197 12.00 2.40 -28.13
C SER A 197 11.47 3.65 -27.41
N ALA A 198 10.54 3.48 -26.47
CA ALA A 198 9.95 4.56 -25.69
C ALA A 198 9.67 4.08 -24.27
N ALA A 199 9.53 5.02 -23.32
CA ALA A 199 9.17 4.70 -21.95
C ALA A 199 7.82 3.96 -21.87
N HIS A 200 7.78 2.92 -21.04
CA HIS A 200 6.60 2.12 -20.74
C HIS A 200 6.25 2.18 -19.24
N ASN A 201 5.01 1.83 -18.92
CA ASN A 201 4.54 1.72 -17.53
C ASN A 201 4.49 0.28 -17.04
N PHE A 202 5.29 -0.61 -17.63
CA PHE A 202 5.35 -2.01 -17.20
C PHE A 202 5.90 -2.13 -15.77
N VAL A 203 5.44 -3.13 -15.04
CA VAL A 203 5.79 -3.36 -13.62
C VAL A 203 6.28 -4.80 -13.39
N VAL A 204 6.98 -5.02 -12.29
CA VAL A 204 7.38 -6.37 -11.85
C VAL A 204 6.17 -7.26 -11.64
N ASN A 205 6.30 -8.55 -11.92
CA ASN A 205 5.25 -9.58 -11.90
C ASN A 205 4.15 -9.43 -12.98
N GLN A 206 4.30 -8.50 -13.92
CA GLN A 206 3.41 -8.38 -15.05
C GLN A 206 3.70 -9.45 -16.11
N LEU A 207 2.65 -10.09 -16.63
CA LEU A 207 2.75 -10.94 -17.81
C LEU A 207 2.81 -10.08 -19.08
N VAL A 208 3.79 -10.38 -19.94
CA VAL A 208 3.95 -9.78 -21.26
C VAL A 208 4.09 -10.86 -22.32
N ILE A 209 3.67 -10.54 -23.55
CA ILE A 209 3.88 -11.37 -24.74
C ILE A 209 4.93 -10.67 -25.60
N ILE A 210 6.02 -11.39 -25.86
CA ILE A 210 7.09 -11.00 -26.77
C ILE A 210 6.83 -11.65 -28.12
N ALA A 211 6.75 -10.85 -29.17
CA ALA A 211 6.50 -11.32 -30.52
C ALA A 211 7.30 -10.52 -31.55
N GLY A 212 7.61 -11.16 -32.70
CA GLY A 212 8.28 -10.49 -33.81
C GLY A 212 9.76 -10.14 -33.57
N VAL A 213 10.37 -10.68 -32.52
CA VAL A 213 11.84 -10.60 -32.35
C VAL A 213 12.49 -11.43 -33.45
N THR A 214 13.55 -10.89 -34.07
CA THR A 214 14.25 -11.53 -35.20
C THR A 214 14.75 -12.94 -34.85
N ASP A 215 15.36 -13.09 -33.67
CA ASP A 215 15.61 -14.41 -33.10
C ASP A 215 14.34 -14.90 -32.39
N SER A 216 13.63 -15.81 -33.05
CA SER A 216 12.35 -16.33 -32.57
C SER A 216 12.43 -17.04 -31.22
N SER A 217 13.63 -17.43 -30.75
CA SER A 217 13.80 -18.03 -29.42
C SER A 217 13.42 -17.09 -28.28
N PHE A 218 13.36 -15.78 -28.52
CA PHE A 218 12.93 -14.78 -27.54
C PHE A 218 11.41 -14.56 -27.50
N ASN A 219 10.66 -15.07 -28.48
CA ASN A 219 9.21 -14.90 -28.53
C ASN A 219 8.52 -15.83 -27.51
N GLY A 220 7.39 -15.39 -26.96
CA GLY A 220 6.62 -16.14 -25.97
C GLY A 220 5.99 -15.26 -24.89
N SER A 221 5.41 -15.91 -23.89
CA SER A 221 4.80 -15.23 -22.74
C SER A 221 5.73 -15.32 -21.53
N PHE A 222 6.05 -14.17 -20.93
CA PHE A 222 7.00 -14.09 -19.82
C PHE A 222 6.49 -13.16 -18.71
N VAL A 223 6.84 -13.48 -17.48
CA VAL A 223 6.60 -12.62 -16.32
C VAL A 223 7.81 -11.70 -16.12
N ILE A 224 7.57 -10.39 -16.00
CA ILE A 224 8.61 -9.40 -15.75
C ILE A 224 9.22 -9.64 -14.35
N ALA A 225 10.52 -9.86 -14.31
CA ALA A 225 11.29 -10.05 -13.08
C ALA A 225 11.76 -8.71 -12.48
N THR A 226 12.26 -7.79 -13.31
CA THR A 226 12.69 -6.46 -12.87
C THR A 226 12.33 -5.38 -13.89
N VAL A 227 12.12 -4.16 -13.41
CA VAL A 227 12.01 -2.95 -14.24
C VAL A 227 13.06 -1.96 -13.75
N PRO A 228 14.22 -1.84 -14.43
CA PRO A 228 15.23 -0.86 -14.08
C PRO A 228 14.70 0.59 -14.16
N THR A 229 15.44 1.52 -13.54
CA THR A 229 14.99 2.92 -13.34
C THR A 229 14.83 3.73 -14.62
N THR A 230 15.30 3.22 -15.76
CA THR A 230 14.92 3.74 -17.07
C THR A 230 13.70 2.95 -17.51
N THR A 231 12.53 3.59 -17.50
CA THR A 231 11.23 3.01 -17.89
C THR A 231 11.19 2.50 -19.33
N THR A 232 12.33 2.43 -20.02
CA THR A 232 12.52 1.83 -21.35
C THR A 232 13.02 0.39 -21.27
N THR A 233 13.36 -0.14 -20.10
CA THR A 233 13.91 -1.50 -19.94
C THR A 233 13.14 -2.34 -18.93
N PHE A 234 13.15 -3.66 -19.15
CA PHE A 234 12.73 -4.66 -18.16
C PHE A 234 13.45 -5.98 -18.38
N THR A 235 13.38 -6.89 -17.41
CA THR A 235 13.96 -8.23 -17.53
C THR A 235 12.96 -9.35 -17.28
N TYR A 236 13.23 -10.53 -17.82
CA TYR A 236 12.55 -11.78 -17.47
C TYR A 236 13.52 -12.96 -17.49
N ALA A 237 13.16 -14.05 -16.81
CA ALA A 237 13.95 -15.27 -16.84
C ALA A 237 13.66 -16.09 -18.10
N GLN A 238 14.71 -16.53 -18.79
CA GLN A 238 14.62 -17.46 -19.91
C GLN A 238 15.94 -18.24 -20.02
N SER A 239 15.87 -19.56 -19.89
CA SER A 239 17.04 -20.42 -20.04
C SER A 239 17.54 -20.50 -21.48
N GLY A 240 18.85 -20.37 -21.69
CA GLY A 240 19.47 -20.52 -23.01
C GLY A 240 20.86 -19.89 -23.10
N SER A 241 21.57 -20.17 -24.19
CA SER A 241 22.89 -19.58 -24.47
C SER A 241 22.83 -18.06 -24.53
N ASN A 242 23.91 -17.38 -24.12
CA ASN A 242 23.99 -15.93 -24.26
C ASN A 242 23.82 -15.52 -25.73
N ALA A 243 22.96 -14.54 -25.98
CA ALA A 243 22.59 -14.11 -27.33
C ALA A 243 22.05 -12.68 -27.32
N THR A 244 22.14 -12.00 -28.46
CA THR A 244 21.53 -10.69 -28.68
C THR A 244 20.62 -10.74 -29.90
N SER A 245 19.56 -9.92 -29.88
CA SER A 245 18.61 -9.77 -30.96
C SER A 245 17.94 -8.40 -30.87
N GLY A 246 16.84 -8.21 -31.59
CA GLY A 246 16.03 -7.02 -31.49
C GLY A 246 14.88 -7.04 -32.48
N SER A 247 14.27 -5.88 -32.65
CA SER A 247 12.97 -5.73 -33.30
C SER A 247 11.87 -6.47 -32.56
N GLY A 248 10.62 -6.30 -33.01
CA GLY A 248 9.46 -6.92 -32.41
C GLY A 248 8.72 -6.03 -31.43
N THR A 249 7.78 -6.64 -30.72
CA THR A 249 6.81 -5.96 -29.87
C THR A 249 6.67 -6.66 -28.54
N VAL A 250 6.43 -5.86 -27.51
CA VAL A 250 5.96 -6.29 -26.20
C VAL A 250 4.50 -5.90 -26.11
N THR A 251 3.61 -6.87 -25.96
CA THR A 251 2.19 -6.62 -25.72
C THR A 251 1.79 -7.06 -24.31
N SER A 252 0.93 -6.28 -23.66
CA SER A 252 0.33 -6.68 -22.39
C SER A 252 -1.14 -6.34 -22.34
N TYR A 253 -1.91 -7.24 -21.74
CA TYR A 253 -3.32 -7.07 -21.42
C TYR A 253 -3.53 -6.81 -19.92
N ALA A 254 -2.49 -6.34 -19.23
CA ALA A 254 -2.56 -6.09 -17.80
C ALA A 254 -3.59 -5.00 -17.49
N VAL A 255 -4.46 -5.30 -16.52
CA VAL A 255 -5.41 -4.36 -15.95
C VAL A 255 -4.89 -3.92 -14.59
N LYS A 256 -4.84 -2.60 -14.36
CA LYS A 256 -4.34 -2.05 -13.09
C LYS A 256 -5.48 -1.96 -12.08
N ILE A 257 -5.35 -2.63 -10.95
CA ILE A 257 -6.26 -2.45 -9.81
C ILE A 257 -5.62 -1.48 -8.82
N LYS A 258 -6.37 -0.45 -8.44
CA LYS A 258 -5.93 0.57 -7.47
C LYS A 258 -7.02 0.76 -6.42
N ALA A 259 -6.63 0.84 -5.16
CA ALA A 259 -7.48 1.27 -4.07
C ALA A 259 -6.99 2.63 -3.56
N VAL A 260 -7.91 3.55 -3.33
CA VAL A 260 -7.63 4.87 -2.76
C VAL A 260 -8.42 5.02 -1.47
N SER A 261 -7.72 5.31 -0.37
CA SER A 261 -8.34 5.53 0.94
C SER A 261 -9.42 6.60 0.88
N VAL A 262 -10.56 6.34 1.51
CA VAL A 262 -11.62 7.32 1.80
C VAL A 262 -11.42 7.92 3.20
N ALA A 263 -10.50 7.37 4.00
CA ALA A 263 -10.09 8.00 5.25
C ALA A 263 -9.51 9.39 4.94
N ASP A 264 -9.96 10.39 5.69
CA ASP A 264 -9.51 11.79 5.63
C ASP A 264 -9.96 12.60 4.39
N SER A 265 -11.28 12.81 4.25
CA SER A 265 -11.85 13.80 3.31
C SER A 265 -11.47 15.26 3.61
N SER A 266 -10.76 15.55 4.72
CA SER A 266 -10.19 16.86 5.05
C SER A 266 -8.83 17.14 4.39
N PHE A 267 -8.22 16.16 3.72
CA PHE A 267 -6.96 16.34 2.98
C PHE A 267 -7.21 16.71 1.50
N ASN A 268 -7.94 17.80 1.25
CA ASN A 268 -8.41 18.19 -0.10
C ASN A 268 -7.55 19.30 -0.74
N GLY A 269 -6.22 19.18 -0.68
CA GLY A 269 -5.28 20.08 -1.36
C GLY A 269 -4.94 19.57 -2.77
N THR A 270 -5.07 20.42 -3.78
CA THR A 270 -4.67 20.13 -5.17
C THR A 270 -3.13 20.03 -5.26
N PHE A 271 -2.59 18.94 -5.81
CA PHE A 271 -1.15 18.78 -6.03
C PHE A 271 -0.83 18.44 -7.49
N THR A 272 0.09 19.18 -8.09
CA THR A 272 0.60 18.96 -9.46
C THR A 272 1.77 17.99 -9.41
N ILE A 273 1.67 16.85 -10.13
CA ILE A 273 2.76 15.87 -10.22
C ILE A 273 3.80 16.39 -11.21
N ALA A 274 4.96 16.82 -10.73
CA ALA A 274 6.05 17.32 -11.56
C ALA A 274 6.93 16.19 -12.17
N SER A 275 6.95 15.00 -11.58
CA SER A 275 7.55 13.79 -12.15
C SER A 275 7.19 12.53 -11.35
N VAL A 276 7.26 11.36 -11.99
CA VAL A 276 6.95 10.04 -11.40
C VAL A 276 8.25 9.31 -11.04
N PRO A 277 8.53 8.97 -9.76
CA PRO A 277 9.74 8.24 -9.37
C PRO A 277 9.53 6.71 -9.31
N THR A 278 10.64 5.95 -9.41
CA THR A 278 10.70 4.51 -9.71
C THR A 278 10.84 3.57 -8.50
N THR A 279 10.32 3.93 -7.32
CA THR A 279 10.26 3.03 -6.15
C THR A 279 8.84 3.00 -5.59
N ALA A 280 8.44 1.83 -5.05
CA ALA A 280 7.07 1.48 -4.65
C ALA A 280 6.48 2.28 -3.45
N SER A 281 7.03 3.46 -3.17
CA SER A 281 6.62 4.34 -2.08
C SER A 281 6.79 5.80 -2.52
N PHE A 282 5.73 6.60 -2.39
CA PHE A 282 5.81 8.05 -2.56
C PHE A 282 6.20 8.69 -1.23
N THR A 283 7.26 9.50 -1.20
CA THR A 283 7.56 10.40 -0.08
C THR A 283 7.32 11.83 -0.55
N TYR A 284 6.35 12.51 0.06
CA TYR A 284 6.07 13.92 -0.17
C TYR A 284 6.81 14.80 0.86
N ALA A 285 7.30 15.95 0.39
CA ALA A 285 7.68 17.09 1.21
C ALA A 285 6.65 18.21 1.01
N GLN A 286 6.26 18.83 2.12
CA GLN A 286 5.38 20.00 2.15
C GLN A 286 6.10 21.19 1.50
N THR A 287 5.39 21.98 0.68
CA THR A 287 5.67 23.42 0.53
C THR A 287 4.78 24.18 1.48
#